data_AF-A0A7Y3RKU3-F1
#
_entry.id   AF-A0A7Y3RKU3-F1
#
_cell.length_a   1.000
_cell.length_b   1.000
_cell.length_c   1.000
_cell.angle_alpha   90.00
_cell.angle_beta   90.00
_cell.angle_gamma   90.00
#
_symmetry.space_group_name_H-M   'P 1'
#
loop_
_entity.id
_entity.type
_entity.pdbx_description
1 polymer ?
#
loop_
_entity_poly.entity_id
_entity_poly.type
_entity_poly.pdbx_seq_one_letter_code
_entity_poly.pdbx_strand_id
1 'polypeptide(L)'
;MGSLFIIIARALIVAPFLVTAAMAGLDYSSAASAFADQYPQLGSAYPIILGVQVILGLVMILGLPFHRVLAAILAVVVVILATIRAPFWNYPAAEEIQMLNIFVGAMAQAGGLLLVAVMPKGN
;
A
#
# COMPACT_ATOMS: atom_id res chain seq x y z
N MET A 1 18.10 13.81 17.20
CA MET A 1 18.14 12.35 17.02
C MET A 1 16.75 11.75 16.79
N GLY A 2 15.68 12.23 17.44
CA GLY A 2 14.31 11.72 17.22
C GLY A 2 13.77 11.83 15.79
N SER A 3 14.08 12.90 15.05
CA SER A 3 13.55 13.07 13.68
C SER A 3 14.09 12.05 12.68
N LEU A 4 15.35 11.59 12.82
CA LEU A 4 15.96 10.63 11.89
C LEU A 4 15.32 9.23 12.00
N PHE A 5 15.05 8.76 13.22
CA PHE A 5 14.36 7.49 13.46
C PHE A 5 12.94 7.49 12.90
N ILE A 6 12.25 8.62 12.98
CA ILE A 6 10.89 8.77 12.46
C ILE A 6 10.88 8.75 10.92
N ILE A 7 11.87 9.39 10.29
CA ILE A 7 12.05 9.33 8.83
C ILE A 7 12.33 7.89 8.40
N ILE A 8 13.22 7.18 9.10
CA ILE A 8 13.53 5.77 8.81
C ILE A 8 12.28 4.90 8.98
N ALA A 9 11.51 5.06 10.05
CA ALA A 9 10.27 4.31 10.26
C ALA A 9 9.25 4.56 9.14
N ARG A 10 9.08 5.82 8.71
CA ARG A 10 8.20 6.17 7.58
C ARG A 10 8.70 5.56 6.27
N ALA A 11 10.00 5.62 6.02
CA ALA A 11 10.61 5.01 4.83
C ALA A 11 10.40 3.49 4.82
N LEU A 12 10.52 2.80 5.95
CA LEU A 12 10.27 1.36 6.06
C LEU A 12 8.81 0.98 5.82
N ILE A 13 7.86 1.77 6.33
CA ILE A 13 6.42 1.56 6.10
C ILE A 13 6.05 1.79 4.64
N VAL A 14 6.72 2.74 3.98
CA VAL A 14 6.49 3.14 2.60
C VAL A 14 7.23 2.26 1.58
N ALA A 15 8.35 1.65 1.97
CA ALA A 15 9.20 0.86 1.09
C ALA A 15 8.43 -0.22 0.30
N PRO A 16 7.49 -0.99 0.89
CA PRO A 16 6.69 -1.94 0.13
C PRO A 16 5.91 -1.27 -1.01
N PHE A 17 5.30 -0.10 -0.77
CA PHE A 17 4.55 0.63 -1.80
C PHE A 17 5.46 1.12 -2.92
N LEU A 18 6.64 1.66 -2.59
CA LEU A 18 7.59 2.15 -3.59
C LEU A 18 8.19 0.99 -4.40
N VAL A 19 8.52 -0.13 -3.76
CA VAL A 19 9.03 -1.32 -4.47
C VAL A 19 7.95 -1.90 -5.37
N THR A 20 6.73 -2.04 -4.88
CA THR A 20 5.62 -2.57 -5.69
C THR A 20 5.33 -1.65 -6.88
N ALA A 21 5.32 -0.33 -6.65
CA ALA A 21 5.13 0.64 -7.71
C ALA A 21 6.29 0.69 -8.71
N ALA A 22 7.53 0.54 -8.25
CA ALA A 22 8.71 0.46 -9.11
C ALA A 22 8.69 -0.81 -9.97
N MET A 23 8.38 -1.97 -9.38
CA MET A 23 8.23 -3.24 -10.11
C MET A 23 7.11 -3.16 -11.14
N ALA A 24 5.96 -2.58 -10.75
CA ALA A 24 4.86 -2.33 -11.67
C ALA A 24 5.19 -1.29 -12.75
N GLY A 25 6.14 -0.38 -12.49
CA GLY A 25 6.64 0.56 -13.50
C GLY A 25 7.60 -0.09 -14.50
N LEU A 26 8.38 -1.08 -14.08
CA LEU A 26 9.33 -1.82 -14.94
C LEU A 26 8.61 -2.74 -15.94
N ASP A 27 7.50 -3.37 -15.54
CA ASP A 27 6.68 -4.20 -16.43
C ASP A 27 5.21 -3.76 -16.36
N TYR A 28 4.98 -2.51 -16.76
CA TYR A 28 3.66 -1.89 -16.65
C TYR A 28 2.59 -2.60 -17.48
N SER A 29 2.91 -3.06 -18.70
CA SER A 29 1.91 -3.71 -19.54
C SER A 29 1.40 -5.02 -18.94
N SER A 30 2.31 -5.86 -18.43
CA SER A 30 1.96 -7.13 -17.78
C SER A 30 1.22 -6.90 -16.46
N ALA A 31 1.68 -5.93 -15.66
CA ALA A 31 1.07 -5.64 -14.37
C ALA A 31 -0.33 -4.99 -14.54
N ALA A 32 -0.51 -4.12 -15.53
CA ALA A 32 -1.79 -3.51 -15.85
C ALA A 32 -2.78 -4.51 -16.44
N SER A 33 -2.35 -5.41 -17.33
CA SER A 33 -3.21 -6.47 -17.86
C SER A 33 -3.63 -7.44 -16.76
N ALA A 34 -2.69 -7.91 -15.93
CA ALA A 34 -3.00 -8.78 -14.80
C ALA A 34 -3.96 -8.11 -13.79
N PHE A 35 -3.80 -6.81 -13.57
CA PHE A 35 -4.72 -6.06 -12.72
C PHE A 35 -6.11 -5.89 -13.36
N ALA A 36 -6.19 -5.63 -14.66
CA ALA A 36 -7.45 -5.51 -15.38
C ALA A 36 -8.21 -6.85 -15.46
N ASP A 37 -7.48 -7.96 -15.64
CA ASP A 37 -8.07 -9.32 -15.62
C ASP A 37 -8.61 -9.66 -14.23
N GLN A 38 -7.90 -9.25 -13.17
CA GLN A 38 -8.31 -9.47 -11.79
C GLN A 38 -9.42 -8.50 -11.35
N TYR A 39 -9.43 -7.27 -11.87
CA TYR A 39 -10.41 -6.21 -11.56
C TYR A 39 -10.89 -5.52 -12.83
N PRO A 40 -11.81 -6.14 -13.59
CA PRO A 40 -12.29 -5.57 -14.85
C PRO A 40 -12.90 -4.17 -14.67
N GLN A 41 -13.53 -3.93 -13.52
CA GLN A 41 -14.15 -2.65 -13.17
C GLN A 41 -13.15 -1.56 -12.78
N LEU A 42 -11.94 -1.94 -12.36
CA LEU A 42 -10.90 -1.01 -11.88
C LEU A 42 -9.67 -0.97 -12.80
N GLY A 43 -9.64 -1.74 -13.90
CA GLY A 43 -8.49 -1.81 -14.81
C GLY A 43 -8.01 -0.45 -15.28
N SER A 44 -8.91 0.48 -15.59
CA SER A 44 -8.60 1.86 -15.98
C SER A 44 -8.07 2.73 -14.83
N ALA A 45 -8.32 2.35 -13.58
CA ALA A 45 -7.85 3.03 -12.39
C ALA A 45 -6.45 2.57 -11.94
N TYR A 46 -5.89 1.52 -12.53
CA TYR A 46 -4.56 1.00 -12.19
C TYR A 46 -3.43 2.07 -12.21
N PRO A 47 -3.29 2.91 -13.25
CA PRO A 47 -2.28 3.98 -13.24
C PRO A 47 -2.51 5.01 -12.13
N ILE A 48 -3.77 5.28 -11.79
CA ILE A 48 -4.12 6.19 -10.69
C ILE A 48 -3.67 5.58 -9.36
N ILE A 49 -3.92 4.27 -9.15
CA ILE A 49 -3.52 3.56 -7.93
C ILE A 49 -1.99 3.59 -7.76
N LEU A 50 -1.23 3.33 -8.83
CA LEU A 50 0.23 3.41 -8.81
C LEU A 50 0.72 4.84 -8.53
N GLY A 51 0.17 5.83 -9.21
CA GLY A 51 0.52 7.23 -8.99
C GLY A 51 0.24 7.67 -7.55
N VAL A 52 -0.89 7.24 -6.99
CA VAL A 52 -1.25 7.48 -5.59
C VAL A 52 -0.26 6.83 -4.64
N GLN A 53 0.16 5.58 -4.87
CA GLN A 53 1.17 4.90 -4.03
C GLN A 53 2.52 5.63 -4.02
N VAL A 54 3.00 6.08 -5.19
CA VAL A 54 4.28 6.79 -5.30
C VAL A 54 4.21 8.17 -4.65
N ILE A 55 3.19 8.96 -4.99
CA ILE A 55 3.00 10.32 -4.46
C ILE A 55 2.86 10.25 -2.94
N LEU A 56 2.06 9.33 -2.42
CA LEU A 56 1.86 9.21 -0.99
C LEU A 56 3.09 8.68 -0.27
N GLY A 57 3.83 7.75 -0.86
CA GLY A 57 5.11 7.33 -0.32
C GLY A 57 6.08 8.51 -0.13
N LEU A 58 6.20 9.36 -1.16
CA LEU A 58 7.03 10.56 -1.11
C LEU A 58 6.50 11.58 -0.08
N VAL A 59 5.19 11.83 -0.05
CA VAL A 59 4.54 12.73 0.91
C VAL A 59 4.78 12.30 2.36
N MET A 60 4.76 10.99 2.63
CA MET A 60 5.00 10.43 3.95
C MET A 60 6.47 10.54 4.36
N ILE A 61 7.41 10.26 3.47
CA ILE A 61 8.86 10.41 3.72
C ILE A 61 9.23 11.87 3.97
N LEU A 62 8.72 12.79 3.13
CA LEU A 62 9.00 14.23 3.22
C LEU A 62 8.26 14.93 4.36
N GLY A 63 7.33 14.25 5.04
CA GLY A 63 6.63 14.78 6.21
C GLY A 63 5.76 16.00 5.93
N LEU A 64 5.20 16.10 4.73
CA LEU A 64 4.32 17.19 4.30
C LEU A 64 3.09 17.30 5.23
N PRO A 65 2.49 18.50 5.41
CA PRO A 65 1.48 18.75 6.44
C PRO A 65 0.27 17.80 6.38
N PHE A 66 -0.10 17.32 5.19
CA PHE A 66 -1.26 16.44 4.98
C PHE A 66 -0.96 14.94 5.16
N HIS A 67 0.27 14.54 5.49
CA HIS A 67 0.67 13.12 5.58
C HIS A 67 -0.23 12.27 6.48
N ARG A 68 -0.76 12.82 7.58
CA ARG A 68 -1.61 12.07 8.51
C ARG A 68 -2.96 11.68 7.91
N VAL A 69 -3.63 12.65 7.29
CA VAL A 69 -4.94 12.44 6.66
C VAL A 69 -4.80 11.47 5.49
N LEU A 70 -3.75 11.64 4.70
CA LEU A 70 -3.48 10.78 3.56
C LEU A 70 -3.10 9.35 3.98
N ALA A 71 -2.36 9.18 5.07
CA ALA A 71 -2.04 7.87 5.63
C ALA A 71 -3.31 7.14 6.13
N ALA A 72 -4.23 7.86 6.78
CA ALA A 72 -5.50 7.29 7.21
C ALA A 72 -6.38 6.86 6.02
N ILE A 73 -6.49 7.70 4.99
CA ILE A 73 -7.24 7.36 3.76
C ILE A 73 -6.62 6.13 3.08
N LEU A 74 -5.29 6.09 2.97
CA LEU A 74 -4.58 4.94 2.41
C LEU A 74 -4.81 3.66 3.21
N ALA A 75 -4.78 3.73 4.54
CA ALA A 75 -5.03 2.57 5.37
C ALA A 75 -6.41 1.97 5.06
N VAL A 76 -7.43 2.82 4.93
CA VAL A 76 -8.77 2.39 4.54
C VAL A 76 -8.78 1.75 3.15
N VAL A 77 -8.12 2.36 2.17
CA VAL A 77 -8.01 1.81 0.80
C VAL A 77 -7.30 0.44 0.80
N VAL A 78 -6.19 0.30 1.52
CA VAL A 78 -5.43 -0.95 1.64
C VAL A 78 -6.29 -2.03 2.28
N VAL A 79 -7.04 -1.71 3.34
CA VAL A 79 -7.96 -2.65 3.97
C VAL A 79 -9.03 -3.11 2.97
N ILE A 80 -9.71 -2.17 2.31
CA ILE A 80 -10.76 -2.46 1.33
C ILE A 80 -10.20 -3.39 0.24
N LEU A 81 -9.07 -3.00 -0.38
CA LEU A 81 -8.43 -3.79 -1.43
C LEU A 81 -8.01 -5.17 -0.92
N ALA A 82 -7.49 -5.30 0.31
CA ALA A 82 -7.12 -6.59 0.87
C ALA A 82 -8.33 -7.52 1.06
N THR A 83 -9.44 -7.00 1.59
CA THR A 83 -10.69 -7.77 1.75
C THR A 83 -11.31 -8.18 0.41
N ILE A 84 -11.19 -7.36 -0.63
CA ILE A 84 -11.73 -7.67 -1.96
C ILE A 84 -10.79 -8.62 -2.72
N ARG A 85 -9.47 -8.42 -2.63
CA ARG A 85 -8.43 -9.11 -3.42
C ARG A 85 -8.11 -10.51 -2.92
N ALA A 86 -8.12 -10.70 -1.62
CA ALA A 86 -7.70 -11.94 -0.99
C ALA A 86 -8.73 -12.37 0.04
N PRO A 87 -9.94 -12.76 -0.38
CA PRO A 87 -10.79 -13.57 0.47
C PRO A 87 -10.11 -14.93 0.61
N PHE A 88 -9.07 -15.03 1.43
CA PHE A 88 -8.27 -16.25 1.58
C PHE A 88 -9.17 -17.44 1.95
N TRP A 89 -10.28 -17.16 2.64
CA TRP A 89 -11.37 -18.06 2.97
C TRP A 89 -12.14 -18.66 1.78
N ASN A 90 -11.94 -18.17 0.56
CA ASN A 90 -12.58 -18.65 -0.67
C ASN A 90 -11.62 -19.40 -1.62
N TYR A 91 -10.34 -19.53 -1.26
CA TYR A 91 -9.35 -20.20 -2.11
C TYR A 91 -9.12 -21.66 -1.68
N PRO A 92 -8.79 -22.57 -2.61
CA PRO A 92 -8.37 -23.93 -2.27
C PRO A 92 -7.11 -23.92 -1.38
N ALA A 93 -6.94 -24.95 -0.55
CA ALA A 93 -5.85 -25.04 0.43
C ALA A 93 -4.43 -24.83 -0.16
N ALA A 94 -4.22 -25.11 -1.45
CA ALA A 94 -2.95 -24.89 -2.15
C ALA A 94 -2.62 -23.40 -2.36
N GLU A 95 -3.63 -22.53 -2.51
CA GLU A 95 -3.48 -21.09 -2.75
C GLU A 95 -3.83 -20.25 -1.50
N GLU A 96 -4.54 -20.85 -0.54
CA GLU A 96 -4.98 -20.22 0.70
C GLU A 96 -3.81 -19.61 1.50
N ILE A 97 -2.69 -20.33 1.64
CA ILE A 97 -1.51 -19.81 2.38
C ILE A 97 -0.92 -18.59 1.70
N GLN A 98 -0.86 -18.59 0.36
CA GLN A 98 -0.34 -17.45 -0.40
C GLN A 98 -1.26 -16.23 -0.25
N MET A 99 -2.57 -16.44 -0.37
CA MET A 99 -3.56 -15.37 -0.21
C MET A 99 -3.62 -14.84 1.23
N LEU A 100 -3.46 -15.72 2.22
CA LEU A 100 -3.34 -15.34 3.63
C LEU A 100 -2.12 -14.45 3.86
N ASN A 101 -0.96 -14.81 3.30
CA ASN A 101 0.25 -13.98 3.41
C ASN A 101 0.08 -12.59 2.79
N ILE A 102 -0.60 -12.51 1.64
CA ILE A 102 -0.93 -11.23 0.99
C ILE A 102 -1.88 -10.41 1.88
N PHE A 103 -2.93 -11.04 2.42
CA PHE A 103 -3.89 -10.40 3.31
C PHE A 103 -3.22 -9.86 4.59
N VAL A 104 -2.44 -10.71 5.27
CA VAL A 104 -1.70 -10.34 6.49
C VAL A 104 -0.69 -9.22 6.20
N GLY A 105 0.02 -9.28 5.07
CA GLY A 105 0.91 -8.21 4.63
C GLY A 105 0.19 -6.89 4.44
N ALA A 106 -1.00 -6.91 3.82
CA ALA A 106 -1.82 -5.71 3.63
C ALA A 106 -2.38 -5.17 4.98
N MET A 107 -2.76 -6.04 5.91
CA MET A 107 -3.18 -5.63 7.26
C MET A 107 -2.03 -4.99 8.05
N ALA A 108 -0.83 -5.56 7.96
CA ALA A 108 0.36 -4.99 8.58
C ALA A 108 0.69 -3.59 8.00
N GLN A 109 0.55 -3.43 6.69
CA GLN A 109 0.70 -2.13 6.02
C GLN A 109 -0.36 -1.13 6.49
N ALA A 110 -1.63 -1.53 6.54
CA ALA A 110 -2.71 -0.67 7.04
C ALA A 110 -2.45 -0.24 8.50
N GLY A 111 -2.00 -1.16 9.36
CA GLY A 111 -1.58 -0.85 10.72
C GLY A 111 -0.43 0.16 10.80
N GLY A 112 0.61 -0.01 9.96
CA GLY A 112 1.72 0.94 9.85
C GLY A 112 1.27 2.33 9.38
N LEU A 113 0.37 2.40 8.39
CA LEU A 113 -0.21 3.64 7.89
C LEU A 113 -1.05 4.35 8.97
N LEU A 114 -1.87 3.59 9.72
CA LEU A 114 -2.62 4.13 10.85
C LEU A 114 -1.68 4.68 11.93
N LEU A 115 -0.60 3.98 12.26
CA LEU A 115 0.41 4.47 13.20
C LEU A 115 1.02 5.81 12.73
N VAL A 116 1.29 5.97 11.44
CA VAL A 116 1.76 7.26 10.88
C VAL A 116 0.67 8.34 10.94
N ALA A 117 -0.60 7.97 10.82
CA ALA A 117 -1.72 8.90 10.93
C ALA A 117 -1.89 9.48 12.34
N VAL A 118 -1.68 8.67 13.39
CA VAL A 118 -1.78 9.12 14.80
C VAL A 118 -0.47 9.65 15.37
N MET A 119 0.69 9.31 14.80
CA MET A 119 1.96 9.80 15.33
C MET A 119 2.10 11.33 15.18
N PRO A 120 2.59 12.02 16.23
CA PRO A 120 2.94 13.43 16.14
C PRO A 120 3.96 13.67 15.02
N LYS A 121 4.02 14.91 14.52
CA LYS A 121 5.12 15.32 13.65
C LYS A 121 6.33 15.25 14.56
N GLY A 122 7.22 14.28 14.34
CA GLY A 122 8.49 14.24 15.04
C GLY A 122 9.19 15.57 14.80
N ASN A 123 9.43 16.32 15.86
CA ASN A 123 10.37 17.44 15.83
C ASN A 123 11.79 16.89 15.70
#